data_AF-A0A2P6U5A0-F1
#
_entry.id   AF-A0A2P6U5A0-F1
#
_cell.length_a   1.000
_cell.length_b   1.000
_cell.length_c   1.000
_cell.angle_alpha   90.00
_cell.angle_beta   90.00
_cell.angle_gamma   90.00
#
_symmetry.space_group_name_H-M   'P 1'
#
loop_
_entity.id
_entity.type
_entity.pdbx_description
1 polymer ?
#
loop_
_entity_poly.entity_id
_entity_poly.type
_entity_poly.pdbx_seq_one_letter_code
_entity_poly.pdbx_strand_id
1 'polypeptide(L)'
;MVAAADGSLTGQTPQGDTLRVREVWQDNLEAEMQLIRDVVDDYPFLAMDTEFPGVVARPVGNFKNSGEYHYQTLRLNVDMLKLIQLGLTFTDIEGNLPRINGELCVWQFNFREFRLSDDMYAQDSIELLKQSGIDFAQNEARGIDVRHFGELLMVSGVVLNEDVRWITFHSGYDFGYLLKLLTCSSLPANEAEFFALLKLFFPQIFDIKYLMKFCDNLHGGLNKLAETLDVARIGPQHQAGSDSLLTSSTFLKLADQRFQGIKGAEMHRGILYGLGEDGRNMMQVLADD
;
A
#
# COMPACT_ATOMS: atom_id res chain seq x y z
N MET A 1 -14.57 -3.05 -14.24
CA MET A 1 -15.43 -2.20 -13.40
C MET A 1 -16.13 -1.17 -14.28
N VAL A 2 -17.29 -0.67 -13.87
CA VAL A 2 -18.06 0.37 -14.55
C VAL A 2 -18.25 1.53 -13.57
N ALA A 3 -18.21 2.77 -14.07
CA ALA A 3 -18.51 3.94 -13.24
C ALA A 3 -19.97 3.90 -12.78
N ALA A 4 -20.20 4.04 -11.48
CA ALA A 4 -21.53 4.17 -10.89
C ALA A 4 -22.01 5.63 -10.95
N ALA A 5 -23.30 5.84 -10.66
CA ALA A 5 -23.95 7.16 -10.74
C ALA A 5 -23.36 8.20 -9.76
N ASP A 6 -22.67 7.76 -8.71
CA ASP A 6 -21.98 8.58 -7.71
C ASP A 6 -20.50 8.83 -8.05
N GLY A 7 -20.02 8.35 -9.22
CA GLY A 7 -18.63 8.48 -9.66
C GLY A 7 -17.68 7.41 -9.14
N SER A 8 -18.15 6.48 -8.30
CA SER A 8 -17.33 5.36 -7.82
C SER A 8 -17.16 4.25 -8.87
N LEU A 9 -16.11 3.43 -8.75
CA LEU A 9 -15.95 2.25 -9.59
C LEU A 9 -16.67 1.05 -8.99
N THR A 10 -17.52 0.41 -9.78
CA THR A 10 -18.24 -0.81 -9.38
C THR A 10 -17.81 -2.01 -10.23
N GLY A 11 -17.58 -3.14 -9.59
CA GLY A 11 -17.28 -4.43 -10.22
C GLY A 11 -18.28 -5.50 -9.80
N GLN A 12 -18.23 -6.63 -10.50
CA GLN A 12 -18.88 -7.85 -10.03
C GLN A 12 -17.81 -8.86 -9.65
N THR A 13 -17.98 -9.50 -8.51
CA THR A 13 -17.14 -10.65 -8.13
C THR A 13 -17.55 -11.87 -8.95
N PRO A 14 -16.71 -12.92 -9.03
CA PRO A 14 -17.08 -14.20 -9.66
C PRO A 14 -18.37 -14.81 -9.09
N GLN A 15 -18.70 -14.52 -7.83
CA GLN A 15 -19.90 -14.99 -7.14
C GLN A 15 -21.15 -14.14 -7.44
N GLY A 16 -21.00 -13.06 -8.22
CA GLY A 16 -22.09 -12.15 -8.60
C GLY A 16 -22.36 -11.03 -7.60
N ASP A 17 -21.53 -10.88 -6.56
CA ASP A 17 -21.65 -9.75 -5.63
C ASP A 17 -21.20 -8.44 -6.28
N THR A 18 -21.86 -7.36 -5.90
CA THR A 18 -21.41 -6.01 -6.29
C THR A 18 -20.24 -5.61 -5.39
N LEU A 19 -19.11 -5.30 -6.02
CA LEU A 19 -17.93 -4.73 -5.40
C LEU A 19 -17.88 -3.23 -5.69
N ARG A 20 -17.80 -2.41 -4.65
CA ARG A 20 -17.70 -0.96 -4.71
C ARG A 20 -16.29 -0.52 -4.29
N VAL A 21 -15.59 0.16 -5.20
CA VAL A 21 -14.42 0.99 -4.85
C VAL A 21 -14.95 2.33 -4.38
N ARG A 22 -14.87 2.58 -3.08
CA ARG A 22 -15.33 3.80 -2.45
C ARG A 22 -14.29 4.89 -2.70
N GLU A 23 -14.57 5.74 -3.69
CA GLU A 23 -13.75 6.92 -3.98
C GLU A 23 -13.90 7.94 -2.86
N VAL A 24 -12.81 8.15 -2.12
CA VAL A 24 -12.76 9.06 -0.98
C VAL A 24 -12.07 10.35 -1.40
N TRP A 25 -12.77 11.44 -1.17
CA TRP A 25 -12.42 12.82 -1.44
C TRP A 25 -12.63 13.63 -0.16
N GLN A 26 -12.32 14.93 -0.17
CA GLN A 26 -12.46 15.74 1.05
C GLN A 26 -13.90 15.77 1.60
N ASP A 27 -14.90 15.78 0.73
CA ASP A 27 -16.31 15.97 1.08
C ASP A 27 -16.95 14.75 1.77
N ASN A 28 -16.42 13.54 1.53
CA ASN A 28 -16.90 12.30 2.15
C ASN A 28 -15.88 11.65 3.10
N LEU A 29 -14.67 12.20 3.27
CA LEU A 29 -13.60 11.64 4.09
C LEU A 29 -14.07 11.19 5.49
N GLU A 30 -14.76 12.07 6.22
CA GLU A 30 -15.23 11.80 7.58
C GLU A 30 -16.22 10.63 7.65
N ALA A 31 -17.15 10.56 6.69
CA ALA A 31 -18.13 9.49 6.61
C ALA A 31 -17.47 8.15 6.30
N GLU A 32 -16.51 8.13 5.38
CA GLU A 32 -15.78 6.91 5.01
C GLU A 32 -14.84 6.45 6.13
N MET A 33 -14.20 7.38 6.84
CA MET A 33 -13.39 7.06 8.02
C MET A 33 -14.24 6.53 9.17
N GLN A 34 -15.50 6.96 9.31
CA GLN A 34 -16.42 6.34 10.27
C GLN A 34 -16.72 4.89 9.91
N LEU A 35 -16.99 4.59 8.64
CA LEU A 35 -17.20 3.21 8.20
C LEU A 35 -15.96 2.34 8.45
N ILE A 36 -14.77 2.87 8.24
CA ILE A 36 -13.52 2.16 8.54
C ILE A 36 -13.40 1.83 10.03
N ARG A 37 -13.73 2.79 10.92
CA ARG A 37 -13.77 2.55 12.37
C ARG A 37 -14.76 1.45 12.76
N ASP A 38 -15.87 1.35 12.04
CA ASP A 38 -16.90 0.35 12.32
C ASP A 38 -16.50 -1.07 11.87
N VAL A 39 -15.58 -1.21 10.89
CA VAL A 39 -15.20 -2.52 10.31
C VAL A 39 -13.83 -3.04 10.74
N VAL A 40 -12.93 -2.18 11.22
CA VAL A 40 -11.51 -2.57 11.45
C VAL A 40 -11.35 -3.74 12.42
N ASP A 41 -12.21 -3.84 13.44
CA ASP A 41 -12.15 -4.91 14.44
C ASP A 41 -12.61 -6.27 13.89
N ASP A 42 -13.62 -6.27 13.03
CA ASP A 42 -14.16 -7.48 12.40
C ASP A 42 -13.34 -7.93 11.17
N TYR A 43 -12.67 -6.98 10.52
CA TYR A 43 -11.89 -7.18 9.29
C TYR A 43 -10.42 -6.73 9.47
N PRO A 44 -9.64 -7.39 10.36
CA PRO A 44 -8.34 -6.89 10.82
C PRO A 44 -7.19 -7.11 9.83
N PHE A 45 -7.41 -7.74 8.68
CA PHE A 45 -6.39 -7.88 7.64
C PHE A 45 -6.51 -6.72 6.65
N LEU A 46 -5.50 -5.87 6.62
CA LEU A 46 -5.51 -4.63 5.86
C LEU A 46 -4.47 -4.69 4.75
N ALA A 47 -4.91 -4.91 3.52
CA ALA A 47 -4.06 -4.76 2.36
C ALA A 47 -3.99 -3.31 1.90
N MET A 48 -2.81 -2.88 1.48
CA MET A 48 -2.54 -1.50 1.13
C MET A 48 -1.63 -1.40 -0.09
N ASP A 49 -1.84 -0.34 -0.87
CA ASP A 49 -1.00 0.10 -1.99
C ASP A 49 -1.05 1.63 -2.10
N THR A 50 0.00 2.26 -2.64
CA THR A 50 0.03 3.70 -2.86
C THR A 50 0.44 4.08 -4.27
N GLU A 51 -0.12 5.19 -4.77
CA GLU A 51 0.34 5.81 -6.01
C GLU A 51 1.02 7.15 -5.69
N PHE A 52 2.20 7.34 -6.27
CA PHE A 52 3.06 8.51 -6.03
C PHE A 52 3.87 8.83 -7.30
N PRO A 53 4.48 10.04 -7.41
CA PRO A 53 5.05 10.51 -8.67
C PRO A 53 6.45 9.94 -8.98
N GLY A 54 6.68 8.67 -8.62
CA GLY A 54 7.91 7.94 -8.93
C GLY A 54 9.11 8.31 -8.08
N VAL A 55 10.29 8.18 -8.68
CA VAL A 55 11.60 8.42 -8.07
C VAL A 55 12.37 9.40 -8.95
N VAL A 56 12.73 10.55 -8.41
CA VAL A 56 13.35 11.66 -9.16
C VAL A 56 14.81 11.90 -8.80
N ALA A 57 15.28 11.39 -7.65
CA ALA A 57 16.64 11.58 -7.20
C ALA A 57 17.28 10.29 -6.66
N ARG A 58 18.61 10.26 -6.72
CA ARG A 58 19.45 9.25 -6.07
C ARG A 58 20.45 9.96 -5.18
N PRO A 59 20.66 9.50 -3.94
CA PRO A 59 21.63 10.12 -3.05
C PRO A 59 23.05 9.83 -3.57
N VAL A 60 23.92 10.85 -3.51
CA VAL A 60 25.33 10.74 -3.90
C VAL A 60 26.17 10.70 -2.63
N GLY A 61 27.05 9.70 -2.51
CA GLY A 61 27.92 9.56 -1.35
C GLY A 61 28.41 8.13 -1.16
N ASN A 62 29.12 7.91 -0.06
CA ASN A 62 29.56 6.59 0.37
C ASN A 62 28.51 6.01 1.34
N PHE A 63 28.03 4.81 1.03
CA PHE A 63 27.07 4.07 1.85
C PHE A 63 27.76 2.81 2.38
N LYS A 64 27.46 2.44 3.62
CA LYS A 64 28.02 1.28 4.30
C LYS A 64 27.59 -0.03 3.63
N ASN A 65 26.38 -0.07 3.08
CA ASN A 65 25.84 -1.22 2.36
C ASN A 65 24.69 -0.80 1.42
N SER A 66 24.20 -1.76 0.62
CA SER A 66 23.07 -1.57 -0.30
C SER A 66 21.78 -1.20 0.42
N GLY A 67 21.51 -1.77 1.60
CA GLY A 67 20.35 -1.41 2.43
C GLY A 67 20.33 0.07 2.82
N GLU A 68 21.45 0.61 3.29
CA GLU A 68 21.58 2.05 3.59
C GLU A 68 21.38 2.90 2.34
N TYR A 69 21.92 2.50 1.19
CA TYR A 69 21.67 3.19 -0.08
C TYR A 69 20.19 3.17 -0.47
N HIS A 70 19.51 2.03 -0.36
CA HIS A 70 18.09 1.90 -0.65
C HIS A 70 17.24 2.76 0.29
N TYR A 71 17.51 2.72 1.60
CA TYR A 71 16.81 3.54 2.57
C TYR A 71 17.02 5.04 2.31
N GLN A 72 18.26 5.49 2.06
CA GLN A 72 18.51 6.90 1.76
C GLN A 72 17.85 7.34 0.44
N THR A 73 17.75 6.44 -0.54
CA THR A 73 17.03 6.71 -1.79
C THR A 73 15.53 6.88 -1.53
N LEU A 74 14.92 5.96 -0.76
CA LEU A 74 13.53 6.04 -0.35
C LEU A 74 13.26 7.33 0.41
N ARG A 75 14.01 7.59 1.48
CA ARG A 75 13.88 8.77 2.34
C ARG A 75 13.90 10.05 1.51
N LEU A 76 14.92 10.21 0.67
CA LEU A 76 15.11 11.39 -0.16
C LEU A 76 13.89 11.66 -1.03
N ASN A 77 13.37 10.63 -1.71
CA ASN A 77 12.25 10.80 -2.62
C ASN A 77 10.93 10.98 -1.88
N VAL A 78 10.67 10.21 -0.82
CA VAL A 78 9.45 10.37 -0.01
C VAL A 78 9.38 11.75 0.63
N ASP A 79 10.50 12.30 1.13
CA ASP A 79 10.52 13.64 1.73
C ASP A 79 10.22 14.74 0.70
N MET A 80 10.75 14.62 -0.52
CA MET A 80 10.58 15.59 -1.60
C MET A 80 9.24 15.50 -2.33
N LEU A 81 8.69 14.30 -2.46
CA LEU A 81 7.51 14.02 -3.27
C LEU A 81 6.24 13.94 -2.40
N LYS A 82 5.09 13.90 -3.08
CA LYS A 82 3.77 13.96 -2.47
C LYS A 82 2.94 12.76 -2.89
N LEU A 83 2.25 12.18 -1.93
CA LEU A 83 1.32 11.06 -2.14
C LEU A 83 0.15 11.49 -3.03
N ILE A 84 -0.28 10.63 -3.96
CA ILE A 84 -1.36 10.93 -4.90
C ILE A 84 -2.61 10.12 -4.54
N GLN A 85 -2.45 8.81 -4.31
CA GLN A 85 -3.53 7.93 -3.86
C GLN A 85 -3.05 6.91 -2.83
N LEU A 86 -4.00 6.46 -2.00
CA LEU A 86 -3.85 5.33 -1.08
C LEU A 86 -5.05 4.40 -1.26
N GLY A 87 -4.79 3.11 -1.40
CA GLY A 87 -5.81 2.07 -1.47
C GLY A 87 -5.79 1.24 -0.21
N LEU A 88 -6.96 1.00 0.37
CA LEU A 88 -7.12 0.16 1.56
C LEU A 88 -8.20 -0.90 1.30
N THR A 89 -7.82 -2.16 1.49
CA THR A 89 -8.72 -3.31 1.43
C THR A 89 -8.71 -4.04 2.76
N PHE A 90 -9.86 -4.06 3.43
CA PHE A 90 -10.06 -4.76 4.71
C PHE A 90 -10.65 -6.14 4.44
N THR A 91 -10.12 -7.17 5.10
CA THR A 91 -10.69 -8.52 5.08
C THR A 91 -10.69 -9.16 6.46
N ASP A 92 -11.58 -10.12 6.67
CA ASP A 92 -11.45 -11.06 7.77
C ASP A 92 -10.32 -12.07 7.50
N ILE A 93 -10.17 -13.05 8.38
CA ILE A 93 -9.14 -14.09 8.25
C ILE A 93 -9.37 -15.04 7.06
N GLU A 94 -10.59 -15.15 6.56
CA GLU A 94 -10.96 -15.99 5.41
C GLU A 94 -10.83 -15.21 4.08
N GLY A 95 -10.63 -13.89 4.14
CA GLY A 95 -10.54 -13.02 2.97
C GLY A 95 -11.86 -12.39 2.56
N ASN A 96 -12.91 -12.47 3.39
CA ASN A 96 -14.18 -11.83 3.09
C ASN A 96 -14.07 -10.32 3.28
N LEU A 97 -14.61 -9.55 2.34
CA LEU A 97 -14.66 -8.08 2.41
C LEU A 97 -15.83 -7.60 3.27
N PRO A 98 -15.74 -6.41 3.89
CA PRO A 98 -16.86 -5.79 4.58
C PRO A 98 -17.99 -5.46 3.60
N ARG A 99 -19.23 -5.57 4.09
CA ARG A 99 -20.43 -5.18 3.35
C ARG A 99 -21.03 -3.90 3.92
N ILE A 100 -21.08 -2.85 3.11
CA ILE A 100 -21.76 -1.60 3.45
C ILE A 100 -22.97 -1.47 2.54
N ASN A 101 -24.17 -1.38 3.13
CA ASN A 101 -25.44 -1.31 2.40
C ASN A 101 -25.63 -2.44 1.37
N GLY A 102 -25.12 -3.65 1.67
CA GLY A 102 -25.23 -4.83 0.82
C GLY A 102 -24.13 -5.00 -0.23
N GLU A 103 -23.25 -4.01 -0.40
CA GLU A 103 -22.14 -4.03 -1.37
C GLU A 103 -20.81 -4.33 -0.68
N LEU A 104 -19.97 -5.17 -1.30
CA LEU A 104 -18.59 -5.37 -0.84
C LEU A 104 -17.78 -4.10 -1.08
N CYS A 105 -16.91 -3.71 -0.16
CA CYS A 105 -16.24 -2.42 -0.21
C CYS A 105 -14.72 -2.52 -0.16
N VAL A 106 -14.06 -1.66 -0.95
CA VAL A 106 -12.64 -1.31 -0.83
C VAL A 106 -12.53 0.23 -0.91
N TRP A 107 -11.51 0.82 -0.30
CA TRP A 107 -11.38 2.28 -0.23
C TRP A 107 -10.24 2.77 -1.10
N GLN A 108 -10.47 3.88 -1.80
CA GLN A 108 -9.46 4.60 -2.57
C GLN A 108 -9.47 6.07 -2.18
N PHE A 109 -8.42 6.50 -1.50
CA PHE A 109 -8.25 7.88 -1.04
C PHE A 109 -7.48 8.68 -2.09
N ASN A 110 -8.03 9.83 -2.46
CA ASN A 110 -7.46 10.73 -3.46
C ASN A 110 -6.96 12.02 -2.79
N PHE A 111 -5.65 12.28 -2.82
CA PHE A 111 -5.04 13.41 -2.10
C PHE A 111 -4.90 14.67 -2.98
N ARG A 112 -4.93 15.86 -2.36
CA ARG A 112 -4.86 17.15 -3.06
C ARG A 112 -3.45 17.71 -3.22
N GLU A 113 -2.50 17.21 -2.44
CA GLU A 113 -1.23 17.90 -2.20
C GLU A 113 -0.39 18.00 -3.47
N PHE A 114 -0.45 16.98 -4.33
CA PHE A 114 0.32 16.91 -5.56
C PHE A 114 -0.31 17.76 -6.67
N ARG A 115 0.48 18.69 -7.23
CA ARG A 115 0.11 19.60 -8.32
C ARG A 115 1.11 19.51 -9.45
N LEU A 116 0.63 19.19 -10.65
CA LEU A 116 1.47 19.06 -11.84
C LEU A 116 2.23 20.34 -12.22
N SER A 117 1.73 21.52 -11.86
CA SER A 117 2.37 22.79 -12.19
C SER A 117 3.56 23.12 -11.29
N ASP A 118 3.55 22.63 -10.05
CA ASP A 118 4.40 23.15 -8.97
C ASP A 118 5.35 22.08 -8.41
N ASP A 119 4.94 20.81 -8.45
CA ASP A 119 5.64 19.72 -7.76
C ASP A 119 6.60 18.95 -8.67
N MET A 120 7.64 18.38 -8.05
CA MET A 120 8.55 17.47 -8.74
C MET A 120 7.87 16.12 -8.98
N TYR A 121 8.20 15.50 -10.12
CA TYR A 121 7.72 14.16 -10.47
C TYR A 121 8.59 13.51 -11.54
N ALA A 122 8.54 12.19 -11.63
CA ALA A 122 9.06 11.45 -12.77
C ALA A 122 8.02 11.46 -13.90
N GLN A 123 8.42 11.89 -15.10
CA GLN A 123 7.51 12.04 -16.25
C GLN A 123 6.79 10.73 -16.58
N ASP A 124 7.53 9.62 -16.69
CA ASP A 124 6.99 8.30 -17.01
C ASP A 124 5.93 7.85 -15.99
N SER A 125 6.15 8.16 -14.70
CA SER A 125 5.18 7.84 -13.64
C SER A 125 3.89 8.63 -13.82
N ILE A 126 3.95 9.94 -14.10
CA ILE A 126 2.75 10.74 -14.34
C ILE A 126 2.00 10.29 -15.59
N GLU A 127 2.71 9.95 -16.66
CA GLU A 127 2.08 9.44 -17.88
C GLU A 127 1.36 8.13 -17.64
N LEU A 128 1.98 7.20 -16.91
CA LEU A 128 1.36 5.94 -16.49
C LEU A 128 0.11 6.18 -15.63
N LEU A 129 0.19 7.05 -14.63
CA LEU A 129 -0.94 7.36 -13.74
C LEU A 129 -2.12 7.99 -14.50
N LYS A 130 -1.85 8.90 -15.45
CA LYS A 130 -2.88 9.46 -16.33
C LYS A 130 -3.55 8.38 -17.18
N GLN A 131 -2.76 7.49 -17.78
CA GLN A 131 -3.27 6.37 -18.58
C GLN A 131 -4.09 5.38 -17.74
N SER A 132 -3.78 5.29 -16.45
CA SER A 132 -4.47 4.43 -15.48
C SER A 132 -5.74 5.07 -14.90
N GLY A 133 -6.05 6.31 -15.29
CA GLY A 133 -7.32 6.97 -14.99
C GLY A 133 -7.27 8.01 -13.87
N ILE A 134 -6.09 8.39 -13.38
CA ILE A 134 -5.96 9.46 -12.36
C ILE A 134 -6.21 10.82 -13.01
N ASP A 135 -7.21 11.53 -12.48
CA ASP A 135 -7.56 12.89 -12.87
C ASP A 135 -6.94 13.90 -11.89
N PHE A 136 -5.73 14.35 -12.21
CA PHE A 136 -4.99 15.32 -11.40
C PHE A 136 -5.73 16.65 -11.18
N ALA A 137 -6.62 17.05 -12.09
CA ALA A 137 -7.42 18.26 -11.90
C ALA A 137 -8.48 18.06 -10.80
N GLN A 138 -9.05 16.85 -10.70
CA GLN A 138 -9.94 16.50 -9.58
C GLN A 138 -9.20 16.36 -8.27
N ASN A 139 -8.00 15.75 -8.26
CA ASN A 139 -7.13 15.74 -7.08
C ASN A 139 -6.92 17.16 -6.53
N GLU A 140 -6.53 18.10 -7.38
CA GLU A 140 -6.29 19.48 -6.92
C GLU A 140 -7.57 20.18 -6.45
N ALA A 141 -8.71 19.96 -7.14
CA ALA A 141 -9.96 20.66 -6.84
C ALA A 141 -10.68 20.14 -5.60
N ARG A 142 -10.67 18.82 -5.36
CA ARG A 142 -11.49 18.18 -4.31
C ARG A 142 -10.78 17.09 -3.51
N GLY A 143 -9.48 16.87 -3.74
CA GLY A 143 -8.67 15.90 -3.02
C GLY A 143 -8.65 16.12 -1.52
N ILE A 144 -8.35 15.06 -0.80
CA ILE A 144 -8.23 15.03 0.65
C ILE A 144 -7.01 15.85 1.08
N ASP A 145 -7.16 16.64 2.15
CA ASP A 145 -6.02 17.18 2.90
C ASP A 145 -5.32 16.05 3.65
N VAL A 146 -4.06 15.81 3.33
CA VAL A 146 -3.24 14.72 3.88
C VAL A 146 -3.12 14.79 5.41
N ARG A 147 -3.15 15.99 6.01
CA ARG A 147 -3.08 16.18 7.46
C ARG A 147 -4.41 15.81 8.11
N HIS A 148 -5.51 16.18 7.48
CA HIS A 148 -6.85 15.80 7.96
C HIS A 148 -7.04 14.28 7.91
N PHE A 149 -6.60 13.64 6.81
CA PHE A 149 -6.56 12.18 6.75
C PHE A 149 -5.70 11.57 7.86
N GLY A 150 -4.50 12.13 8.10
CA GLY A 150 -3.60 11.66 9.16
C GLY A 150 -4.19 11.75 10.56
N GLU A 151 -4.91 12.83 10.87
CA GLU A 151 -5.64 12.98 12.12
C GLU A 151 -6.68 11.87 12.30
N LEU A 152 -7.51 11.63 11.28
CA LEU A 152 -8.56 10.61 11.34
C LEU A 152 -7.99 9.18 11.38
N LEU A 153 -6.91 8.92 10.66
CA LEU A 153 -6.25 7.61 10.65
C LEU A 153 -5.59 7.31 12.01
N MET A 154 -5.01 8.32 12.67
CA MET A 154 -4.38 8.16 13.98
C MET A 154 -5.34 7.61 15.05
N VAL A 155 -6.61 7.99 14.98
CA VAL A 155 -7.65 7.61 15.96
C VAL A 155 -8.66 6.58 15.42
N SER A 156 -8.35 5.92 14.29
CA SER A 156 -9.28 4.99 13.66
C SER A 156 -9.20 3.55 14.17
N GLY A 157 -8.16 3.20 14.93
CA GLY A 157 -7.84 1.82 15.28
C GLY A 157 -7.06 1.04 14.21
N VAL A 158 -6.79 1.66 13.05
CA VAL A 158 -6.04 1.04 11.93
C VAL A 158 -4.52 1.01 12.16
N VAL A 159 -3.99 2.04 12.82
CA VAL A 159 -2.57 2.15 13.18
C VAL A 159 -2.41 2.07 14.70
N LEU A 160 -1.20 1.81 15.17
CA LEU A 160 -0.88 1.64 16.60
C LEU A 160 -1.70 0.50 17.26
N ASN A 161 -2.16 -0.46 16.45
CA ASN A 161 -3.01 -1.57 16.87
C ASN A 161 -2.33 -2.91 16.57
N GLU A 162 -2.12 -3.75 17.59
CA GLU A 162 -1.46 -5.05 17.47
C GLU A 162 -2.32 -6.12 16.78
N ASP A 163 -3.63 -5.90 16.71
CA ASP A 163 -4.58 -6.83 16.09
C ASP A 163 -4.65 -6.66 14.56
N VAL A 164 -4.32 -5.48 14.05
CA VAL A 164 -4.33 -5.18 12.61
C VAL A 164 -3.10 -5.75 11.92
N ARG A 165 -3.32 -6.55 10.87
CA ARG A 165 -2.28 -7.18 10.05
C ARG A 165 -2.20 -6.51 8.68
N TRP A 166 -1.12 -5.77 8.46
CA TRP A 166 -0.86 -5.09 7.20
C TRP A 166 -0.31 -6.05 6.16
N ILE A 167 -0.95 -6.11 5.00
CA ILE A 167 -0.56 -6.93 3.85
C ILE A 167 -0.12 -5.99 2.73
N THR A 168 1.07 -6.18 2.20
CA THR A 168 1.66 -5.21 1.27
C THR A 168 2.52 -5.91 0.21
N PHE A 169 2.92 -5.18 -0.83
CA PHE A 169 3.80 -5.70 -1.87
C PHE A 169 4.93 -4.71 -2.16
N HIS A 170 6.18 -5.05 -1.80
CA HIS A 170 7.35 -4.22 -2.06
C HIS A 170 7.25 -2.80 -1.47
N SER A 171 6.89 -2.74 -0.19
CA SER A 171 6.17 -1.59 0.37
C SER A 171 7.00 -0.57 1.13
N GLY A 172 8.30 -0.52 0.87
CA GLY A 172 9.18 0.47 1.50
C GLY A 172 8.68 1.89 1.30
N TYR A 173 8.38 2.28 0.05
CA TYR A 173 7.87 3.61 -0.26
C TYR A 173 6.48 3.85 0.33
N ASP A 174 5.58 2.87 0.27
CA ASP A 174 4.22 2.99 0.80
C ASP A 174 4.22 3.32 2.29
N PHE A 175 4.97 2.56 3.08
CA PHE A 175 5.13 2.84 4.50
C PHE A 175 5.92 4.12 4.77
N GLY A 176 6.86 4.48 3.88
CA GLY A 176 7.51 5.77 3.92
C GLY A 176 6.51 6.93 3.86
N TYR A 177 5.58 6.91 2.89
CA TYR A 177 4.55 7.94 2.78
C TYR A 177 3.60 7.94 3.97
N LEU A 178 3.15 6.77 4.44
CA LEU A 178 2.28 6.71 5.62
C LEU A 178 2.97 7.22 6.89
N LEU A 179 4.25 6.89 7.11
CA LEU A 179 4.99 7.42 8.26
C LEU A 179 5.21 8.93 8.16
N LYS A 180 5.57 9.45 6.98
CA LYS A 180 5.68 10.91 6.75
C LYS A 180 4.37 11.62 7.08
N LEU A 181 3.26 11.03 6.64
CA LEU A 181 1.91 11.53 6.88
C LEU A 181 1.55 11.50 8.38
N LEU A 182 1.68 10.34 9.04
CA LEU A 182 1.29 10.15 10.44
C LEU A 182 2.16 10.93 11.43
N THR A 183 3.45 11.11 11.11
CA THR A 183 4.39 11.87 11.94
C THR A 183 4.42 13.36 11.60
N CYS A 184 3.79 13.75 10.49
CA CYS A 184 3.84 15.12 9.95
C CYS A 184 5.27 15.67 9.82
N SER A 185 6.24 14.79 9.59
CA SER A 185 7.68 15.08 9.65
C SER A 185 8.42 14.38 8.52
N SER A 186 9.61 14.88 8.18
CA SER A 186 10.53 14.15 7.29
C SER A 186 10.88 12.79 7.89
N LEU A 187 11.12 11.81 7.03
CA LEU A 187 11.52 10.48 7.47
C LEU A 187 12.85 10.51 8.23
N PRO A 188 13.03 9.61 9.23
CA PRO A 188 14.23 9.59 10.07
C PRO A 188 15.53 9.53 9.26
N ALA A 189 16.60 10.13 9.78
CA ALA A 189 17.87 10.09 9.07
C ALA A 189 18.47 8.68 9.00
N ASN A 190 18.20 7.88 10.02
CA ASN A 190 18.74 6.55 10.21
C ASN A 190 17.66 5.49 9.94
N GLU A 191 18.02 4.43 9.20
CA GLU A 191 17.11 3.33 8.89
C GLU A 191 16.59 2.64 10.16
N ALA A 192 17.42 2.52 11.20
CA ALA A 192 17.01 1.93 12.47
C ALA A 192 15.87 2.71 13.17
N GLU A 193 15.90 4.04 13.10
CA GLU A 193 14.84 4.90 13.65
C GLU A 193 13.56 4.79 12.81
N PHE A 194 13.68 4.67 11.49
CA PHE A 194 12.55 4.38 10.61
C PHE A 194 11.87 3.07 10.99
N PHE A 195 12.61 1.98 11.18
CA PHE A 195 12.03 0.70 11.59
C PHE A 195 11.45 0.74 13.02
N ALA A 196 12.02 1.55 13.92
CA ALA A 196 11.45 1.74 15.25
C ALA A 196 10.06 2.41 15.18
N LEU A 197 9.91 3.45 14.35
CA LEU A 197 8.61 4.08 14.09
C LEU A 197 7.67 3.15 13.34
N LEU A 198 8.16 2.46 12.31
CA LEU A 198 7.38 1.51 11.53
C LEU A 198 6.75 0.45 12.45
N LYS A 199 7.54 -0.16 13.33
CA LYS A 199 7.06 -1.16 14.28
C LYS A 199 6.05 -0.60 15.28
N LEU A 200 6.19 0.66 15.67
CA LEU A 200 5.23 1.32 16.56
C LEU A 200 3.87 1.50 15.87
N PHE A 201 3.86 2.09 14.67
CA PHE A 201 2.62 2.39 13.94
C PHE A 201 1.99 1.16 13.29
N PHE A 202 2.80 0.19 12.87
CA PHE A 202 2.40 -0.97 12.06
C PHE A 202 3.05 -2.23 12.63
N PRO A 203 2.57 -2.75 13.77
CA PRO A 203 3.25 -3.82 14.50
C PRO A 203 3.28 -5.16 13.75
N GLN A 204 2.28 -5.43 12.90
CA GLN A 204 2.16 -6.67 12.13
C GLN A 204 2.17 -6.36 10.63
N ILE A 205 3.27 -6.66 9.93
CA ILE A 205 3.42 -6.44 8.48
C ILE A 205 3.78 -7.74 7.77
N PHE A 206 3.16 -7.98 6.62
CA PHE A 206 3.55 -9.00 5.66
C PHE A 206 3.85 -8.32 4.32
N ASP A 207 5.10 -8.42 3.87
CA ASP A 207 5.49 -7.99 2.52
C ASP A 207 5.54 -9.21 1.58
N ILE A 208 4.57 -9.30 0.68
CA ILE A 208 4.46 -10.38 -0.31
C ILE A 208 5.73 -10.51 -1.15
N LYS A 209 6.38 -9.39 -1.50
CA LYS A 209 7.59 -9.40 -2.31
C LYS A 209 8.76 -10.08 -1.58
N TYR A 210 8.82 -9.92 -0.26
CA TYR A 210 9.74 -10.67 0.60
C TYR A 210 9.36 -12.15 0.68
N LEU A 211 8.08 -12.47 0.90
CA LEU A 211 7.60 -13.86 0.95
C LEU A 211 7.93 -14.65 -0.33
N MET A 212 7.85 -14.02 -1.50
CA MET A 212 8.20 -14.64 -2.78
C MET A 212 9.63 -15.21 -2.80
N LYS A 213 10.57 -14.69 -2.00
CA LYS A 213 11.95 -15.20 -1.94
C LYS A 213 12.05 -16.64 -1.42
N PHE A 214 11.03 -17.09 -0.69
CA PHE A 214 10.94 -18.44 -0.12
C PHE A 214 10.10 -19.39 -0.98
N CYS A 215 9.74 -18.95 -2.19
CA CYS A 215 8.92 -19.72 -3.12
C CYS A 215 9.67 -19.88 -4.44
N ASP A 216 9.92 -21.14 -4.83
CA ASP A 216 10.56 -21.42 -6.11
C ASP A 216 9.74 -20.87 -7.28
N ASN A 217 10.44 -20.29 -8.27
CA ASN A 217 9.88 -19.79 -9.53
C ASN A 217 8.90 -18.61 -9.43
N LEU A 218 8.80 -17.91 -8.28
CA LEU A 218 7.99 -16.70 -8.16
C LEU A 218 8.84 -15.43 -8.31
N HIS A 219 8.72 -14.77 -9.47
CA HIS A 219 9.43 -13.52 -9.78
C HIS A 219 8.55 -12.54 -10.56
N GLY A 220 8.86 -11.24 -10.46
CA GLY A 220 8.14 -10.16 -11.15
C GLY A 220 7.33 -9.25 -10.21
N GLY A 221 6.45 -8.45 -10.78
CA GLY A 221 5.54 -7.56 -10.05
C GLY A 221 4.26 -8.27 -9.59
N LEU A 222 3.40 -7.55 -8.86
CA LEU A 222 2.18 -8.06 -8.26
C LEU A 222 1.25 -8.75 -9.29
N ASN A 223 1.04 -8.14 -10.45
CA ASN A 223 0.18 -8.72 -11.49
C ASN A 223 0.66 -10.08 -11.99
N LYS A 224 1.96 -10.22 -12.25
CA LYS A 224 2.53 -11.50 -12.68
C LYS A 224 2.42 -12.57 -11.60
N LEU A 225 2.58 -12.18 -10.32
CA LEU A 225 2.37 -13.09 -9.20
C LEU A 225 0.90 -13.53 -9.12
N ALA A 226 -0.04 -12.60 -9.22
CA ALA A 226 -1.47 -12.89 -9.20
C ALA A 226 -1.88 -13.85 -10.33
N GLU A 227 -1.40 -13.60 -11.55
CA GLU A 227 -1.60 -14.51 -12.70
C GLU A 227 -1.05 -15.91 -12.42
N THR A 228 0.15 -16.01 -11.83
CA THR A 228 0.79 -17.29 -11.49
C THR A 228 0.00 -18.07 -10.43
N LEU A 229 -0.66 -17.36 -9.52
CA LEU A 229 -1.47 -17.92 -8.44
C LEU A 229 -2.95 -18.08 -8.81
N ASP A 230 -3.32 -17.80 -10.06
CA ASP A 230 -4.70 -17.85 -10.57
C ASP A 230 -5.65 -16.92 -9.77
N VAL A 231 -5.19 -15.70 -9.51
CA VAL A 231 -5.96 -14.62 -8.87
C VAL A 231 -6.33 -13.58 -9.91
N ALA A 232 -7.63 -13.41 -10.13
CA ALA A 232 -8.16 -12.43 -11.08
C ALA A 232 -8.20 -11.02 -10.47
N ARG A 233 -7.70 -10.03 -11.20
CA ARG A 233 -7.84 -8.62 -10.84
C ARG A 233 -9.28 -8.14 -11.05
N ILE A 234 -9.79 -7.39 -10.07
CA ILE A 234 -11.04 -6.65 -10.19
C ILE A 234 -10.72 -5.16 -10.06
N GLY A 235 -11.00 -4.40 -11.13
CA GLY A 235 -10.70 -2.96 -11.19
C GLY A 235 -9.54 -2.62 -12.12
N PRO A 236 -9.30 -1.32 -12.34
CA PRO A 236 -8.21 -0.84 -13.18
C PRO A 236 -6.85 -1.14 -12.54
N GLN A 237 -5.88 -1.56 -13.36
CA GLN A 237 -4.49 -1.69 -12.91
C GLN A 237 -3.88 -0.30 -12.67
N HIS A 238 -2.99 -0.17 -11.69
CA HIS A 238 -2.33 1.10 -11.32
C HIS A 238 -3.32 2.14 -10.80
N GLN A 239 -4.28 1.66 -10.01
CA GLN A 239 -5.04 2.47 -9.07
C GLN A 239 -5.02 1.77 -7.72
N ALA A 240 -4.67 2.53 -6.68
CA ALA A 240 -4.36 1.98 -5.38
C ALA A 240 -5.49 1.10 -4.80
N GLY A 241 -6.76 1.44 -5.05
CA GLY A 241 -7.90 0.63 -4.60
C GLY A 241 -7.91 -0.78 -5.21
N SER A 242 -7.71 -0.89 -6.53
CA SER A 242 -7.66 -2.20 -7.21
C SER A 242 -6.39 -2.98 -6.86
N ASP A 243 -5.25 -2.29 -6.74
CA ASP A 243 -3.96 -2.91 -6.42
C ASP A 243 -3.93 -3.41 -4.96
N SER A 244 -4.53 -2.69 -4.01
CA SER A 244 -4.70 -3.17 -2.63
C SER A 244 -5.60 -4.41 -2.55
N LEU A 245 -6.66 -4.48 -3.36
CA LEU A 245 -7.54 -5.66 -3.42
C LEU A 245 -6.79 -6.87 -3.99
N LEU A 246 -6.06 -6.67 -5.09
CA LEU A 246 -5.23 -7.71 -5.67
C LEU A 246 -4.16 -8.18 -4.68
N THR A 247 -3.56 -7.26 -3.94
CA THR A 247 -2.59 -7.54 -2.87
C THR A 247 -3.19 -8.46 -1.81
N SER A 248 -4.38 -8.16 -1.29
CA SER A 248 -5.07 -9.03 -0.31
C SER A 248 -5.31 -10.44 -0.85
N SER A 249 -5.97 -10.53 -2.02
CA SER A 249 -6.32 -11.84 -2.61
C SER A 249 -5.09 -12.67 -2.96
N THR A 250 -4.03 -12.02 -3.44
CA THR A 250 -2.76 -12.67 -3.78
C THR A 250 -2.04 -13.20 -2.54
N PHE A 251 -2.03 -12.44 -1.44
CA PHE A 251 -1.45 -12.88 -0.18
C PHE A 251 -2.14 -14.14 0.36
N LEU A 252 -3.47 -14.16 0.41
CA LEU A 252 -4.22 -15.31 0.91
C LEU A 252 -3.91 -16.56 0.09
N LYS A 253 -3.90 -16.44 -1.24
CA LYS A 253 -3.59 -17.53 -2.16
C LYS A 253 -2.14 -18.00 -2.01
N LEU A 254 -1.19 -17.08 -1.85
CA LEU A 254 0.21 -17.39 -1.62
C LEU A 254 0.41 -18.13 -0.30
N ALA A 255 -0.18 -17.62 0.78
CA ALA A 255 -0.06 -18.19 2.11
C ALA A 255 -0.62 -19.63 2.15
N ASP A 256 -1.80 -19.84 1.57
CA ASP A 256 -2.42 -21.17 1.46
C ASP A 256 -1.53 -22.16 0.68
N GLN A 257 -1.06 -21.76 -0.52
CA GLN A 257 -0.34 -22.66 -1.41
C GLN A 257 1.13 -22.90 -1.07
N ARG A 258 1.78 -21.99 -0.34
CA ARG A 258 3.24 -22.01 -0.14
C ARG A 258 3.67 -21.96 1.32
N PHE A 259 2.80 -21.56 2.25
CA PHE A 259 3.14 -21.36 3.66
C PHE A 259 2.24 -22.14 4.63
N GLN A 260 1.45 -23.12 4.17
CA GLN A 260 0.52 -23.85 5.04
C GLN A 260 -0.50 -22.92 5.72
N GLY A 261 -0.95 -21.90 4.97
CA GLY A 261 -1.82 -20.83 5.44
C GLY A 261 -1.06 -19.67 6.10
N ILE A 262 -1.82 -18.67 6.58
CA ILE A 262 -1.28 -17.44 7.18
C ILE A 262 -0.35 -17.75 8.35
N LYS A 263 -0.66 -18.80 9.14
CA LYS A 263 0.14 -19.20 10.30
C LYS A 263 1.59 -19.53 9.95
N GLY A 264 1.88 -20.14 8.80
CA GLY A 264 3.27 -20.40 8.43
C GLY A 264 3.97 -19.18 7.83
N ALA A 265 3.22 -18.16 7.39
CA ALA A 265 3.80 -16.88 6.98
C ALA A 265 4.21 -16.00 8.19
N GLU A 266 3.69 -16.27 9.40
CA GLU A 266 3.97 -15.48 10.63
C GLU A 266 5.47 -15.34 10.95
N MET A 267 6.30 -16.33 10.58
CA MET A 267 7.75 -16.26 10.81
C MET A 267 8.47 -15.19 9.96
N HIS A 268 7.80 -14.65 8.95
CA HIS A 268 8.31 -13.62 8.04
C HIS A 268 7.79 -12.22 8.35
N ARG A 269 7.03 -12.08 9.44
CA ARG A 269 6.34 -10.85 9.81
C ARG A 269 7.31 -9.73 10.20
N GLY A 270 6.99 -8.50 9.79
CA GLY A 270 7.75 -7.29 10.10
C GLY A 270 8.95 -7.04 9.18
N ILE A 271 9.17 -7.89 8.17
CA ILE A 271 10.27 -7.74 7.22
C ILE A 271 9.78 -7.09 5.93
N LEU A 272 10.40 -5.98 5.55
CA LEU A 272 10.17 -5.30 4.27
C LEU A 272 11.21 -5.76 3.25
N TYR A 273 10.78 -5.99 2.00
CA TYR A 273 11.69 -6.37 0.94
C TYR A 273 12.72 -5.27 0.65
N GLY A 274 14.00 -5.64 0.57
CA GLY A 274 15.07 -4.73 0.15
C GLY A 274 15.57 -3.74 1.19
N LEU A 275 14.97 -3.73 2.40
CA LEU A 275 15.30 -2.82 3.51
C LEU A 275 15.56 -3.61 4.80
N GLY A 276 16.13 -2.96 5.81
CA GLY A 276 16.29 -3.50 7.16
C GLY A 276 17.03 -4.84 7.19
N GLU A 277 16.40 -5.86 7.80
CA GLU A 277 16.98 -7.21 7.87
C GLU A 277 17.17 -7.85 6.50
N ASP A 278 16.22 -7.71 5.59
CA ASP A 278 16.31 -8.29 4.24
C ASP A 278 17.41 -7.63 3.40
N GLY A 279 17.50 -6.29 3.47
CA GLY A 279 18.51 -5.51 2.76
C GLY A 279 19.94 -5.85 3.18
N ARG A 280 20.15 -6.27 4.44
CA ARG A 280 21.46 -6.73 4.93
C ARG A 280 21.82 -8.13 4.41
N ASN A 281 20.85 -9.03 4.29
CA ASN A 281 21.08 -10.43 3.90
C ASN A 281 21.36 -10.62 2.40
N MET A 282 21.01 -9.65 1.54
CA MET A 282 21.40 -9.68 0.11
C MET A 282 22.91 -9.62 -0.14
N MET A 283 23.73 -9.40 0.90
CA MET A 283 25.19 -9.37 0.79
C MET A 283 25.84 -10.76 0.92
N GLN A 284 25.18 -11.75 1.53
CA GLN A 284 25.79 -13.08 1.71
C GLN A 284 25.84 -13.91 0.42
N VAL A 285 24.98 -13.62 -0.56
CA VAL A 285 24.95 -14.34 -1.85
C VAL A 285 25.93 -13.73 -2.87
N LEU A 286 26.38 -12.49 -2.68
CA LEU A 286 27.32 -11.80 -3.59
C LEU A 286 28.77 -11.81 -3.10
N ALA A 287 29.04 -12.40 -1.92
CA ALA A 287 30.39 -12.54 -1.38
C ALA A 287 30.99 -13.95 -1.58
N ASP A 288 30.19 -14.88 -2.12
CA ASP A 288 30.57 -16.28 -2.38
C ASP A 288 30.70 -16.63 -3.88
N ASP A 289 30.76 -15.62 -4.77
CA ASP A 289 31.09 -15.76 -6.21
C ASP A 289 32.44 -15.10 -6.56
#